data_AF-F0ZZ67-F1
#
_entry.id   AF-F0ZZ67-F1
#
_cell.length_a   1.000
_cell.length_b   1.000
_cell.length_c   1.000
_cell.angle_alpha   90.00
_cell.angle_beta   90.00
_cell.angle_gamma   90.00
#
_symmetry.space_group_name_H-M   'P 1'
#
loop_
_entity.id
_entity.type
_entity.pdbx_description
1 polymer ?
#
loop_
_entity_poly.entity_id
_entity_poly.type
_entity_poly.pdbx_seq_one_letter_code
_entity_poly.pdbx_strand_id
1 'polypeptide(L)'
;MKYPRCYCFTLVHDKQLFIIGGTDNRDAKVTIVNNIEVLSFETNKTTIFLDNLNEHSERVEGIAFDGIFIYIITFKRFYTVHINTKLKGKYLEYPPIENMRCGYALIIGTDNNADTVIYLIGSGLNHYYYKIKENKWYTQLSKRPNEYCFHGCGVEYEESEKQGGFDKGDIIESFLP
;
A
#
# COMPACT_ATOMS: atom_id res chain seq x y z
N MET A 1 20.88 -1.94 -2.27
CA MET A 1 20.52 -0.66 -2.92
C MET A 1 21.77 -0.06 -3.52
N LYS A 2 21.73 0.38 -4.78
CA LYS A 2 22.89 1.03 -5.41
C LYS A 2 23.04 2.50 -4.99
N TYR A 3 21.93 3.16 -4.62
CA TYR A 3 21.88 4.57 -4.23
C TYR A 3 20.77 4.83 -3.20
N PRO A 4 20.89 5.87 -2.35
CA PRO A 4 19.80 6.36 -1.50
C PRO A 4 18.58 6.78 -2.34
N ARG A 5 17.38 6.55 -1.82
CA ARG A 5 16.11 6.94 -2.47
C ARG A 5 15.24 7.71 -1.50
N CYS A 6 14.56 8.73 -2.01
CA CYS A 6 13.52 9.47 -1.30
C CYS A 6 12.15 9.16 -1.91
N TYR A 7 11.07 9.35 -1.14
CA TYR A 7 9.68 9.19 -1.62
C TYR A 7 9.41 7.82 -2.28
N CYS A 8 10.14 6.78 -1.88
CA CYS A 8 9.87 5.42 -2.31
C CYS A 8 8.79 4.80 -1.42
N PHE A 9 8.09 3.82 -1.96
CA PHE A 9 7.17 3.01 -1.18
C PHE A 9 7.85 1.71 -0.78
N THR A 10 7.45 1.19 0.38
CA THR A 10 7.94 -0.09 0.86
C THR A 10 6.79 -0.99 1.25
N LEU A 11 6.96 -2.30 1.01
CA LEU A 11 6.10 -3.34 1.54
C LEU A 11 6.96 -4.52 1.96
N VAL A 12 6.51 -5.26 2.97
CA VAL A 12 7.16 -6.49 3.43
C VAL A 12 6.30 -7.68 3.02
N HIS A 13 6.91 -8.66 2.39
CA HIS A 13 6.27 -9.91 2.00
C HIS A 13 7.32 -11.01 1.95
N ASP A 14 7.02 -12.22 2.42
CA ASP A 14 7.90 -13.39 2.37
C ASP A 14 9.35 -13.14 2.82
N LYS A 15 9.52 -12.48 3.98
CA LYS A 15 10.82 -12.09 4.56
C LYS A 15 11.69 -11.23 3.63
N GLN A 16 11.04 -10.47 2.76
CA GLN A 16 11.66 -9.56 1.83
C GLN A 16 11.05 -8.16 1.98
N LEU A 17 11.90 -7.15 1.88
CA LEU A 17 11.48 -5.75 1.76
C LEU A 17 11.52 -5.34 0.29
N PHE A 18 10.34 -5.07 -0.26
CA PHE A 18 10.19 -4.50 -1.59
C PHE A 18 10.30 -2.98 -1.49
N ILE A 19 11.11 -2.39 -2.37
CA ILE A 19 11.38 -0.96 -2.44
C ILE A 19 10.96 -0.49 -3.83
N ILE A 20 9.86 0.25 -3.90
CA ILE A 20 9.13 0.53 -5.14
C ILE A 20 9.27 2.01 -5.49
N GLY A 21 9.83 2.28 -6.66
CA GLY A 21 9.94 3.61 -7.23
C GLY A 21 10.78 4.57 -6.39
N GLY A 22 10.25 5.80 -6.25
CA GLY A 22 10.89 6.91 -5.56
C GLY A 22 11.70 7.82 -6.48
N THR A 23 12.50 8.68 -5.85
CA THR A 23 13.41 9.60 -6.53
C THR A 23 14.79 9.51 -5.93
N ASP A 24 15.79 9.86 -6.74
CA ASP A 24 17.18 9.97 -6.34
C ASP A 24 17.67 11.39 -6.66
N ASN A 25 18.40 11.99 -5.74
CA ASN A 25 18.95 13.36 -5.83
C ASN A 25 20.45 13.33 -6.14
N ARG A 26 20.84 12.66 -7.23
CA ARG A 26 22.20 12.77 -7.76
C ARG A 26 22.40 14.12 -8.43
N ASP A 27 23.55 14.74 -8.19
CA ASP A 27 24.04 15.92 -8.91
C ASP A 27 23.05 17.11 -8.97
N ALA A 28 22.34 17.36 -7.86
CA ALA A 28 21.32 18.42 -7.73
C ALA A 28 20.13 18.30 -8.70
N LYS A 29 19.93 17.13 -9.32
CA LYS A 29 18.77 16.83 -10.19
C LYS A 29 17.94 15.69 -9.60
N VAL A 30 16.63 15.93 -9.46
CA VAL A 30 15.69 14.89 -9.05
C VAL A 30 15.51 13.92 -10.22
N THR A 31 15.98 12.69 -10.05
CA THR A 31 15.82 11.60 -11.03
C THR A 31 14.75 10.64 -10.53
N ILE A 32 13.80 10.28 -11.40
CA ILE A 32 12.78 9.28 -11.06
C ILE A 32 13.41 7.89 -11.12
N VAL A 33 13.19 7.11 -10.06
CA VAL A 33 13.61 5.72 -10.01
C VAL A 33 12.44 4.86 -10.48
N ASN A 34 12.63 4.14 -11.58
CA ASN A 34 11.57 3.45 -12.31
C ASN A 34 11.67 1.92 -12.18
N ASN A 35 11.94 1.41 -10.98
CA ASN A 35 12.10 -0.02 -10.73
C ASN A 35 11.56 -0.45 -9.36
N ILE A 36 11.52 -1.76 -9.15
CA ILE A 36 11.33 -2.40 -7.84
C ILE A 36 12.63 -3.10 -7.48
N GLU A 37 13.21 -2.74 -6.34
CA GLU A 37 14.28 -3.50 -5.70
C GLU A 37 13.71 -4.36 -4.57
N VAL A 38 14.37 -5.48 -4.28
CA VAL A 38 14.01 -6.35 -3.15
C VAL A 38 15.24 -6.60 -2.30
N LEU A 39 15.14 -6.34 -0.99
CA LEU A 39 16.11 -6.72 0.02
C LEU A 39 15.64 -8.02 0.69
N SER A 40 16.42 -9.09 0.56
CA SER A 40 16.22 -10.33 1.31
C SER A 40 16.77 -10.19 2.72
N PHE A 41 15.95 -10.43 3.74
CA PHE A 41 16.40 -10.40 5.13
C PHE A 41 17.32 -11.57 5.49
N GLU A 42 17.18 -12.71 4.79
CA GLU A 42 18.02 -13.89 5.03
C GLU A 42 19.43 -13.72 4.47
N THR A 43 19.56 -13.14 3.28
CA THR A 43 20.88 -13.00 2.61
C THR A 43 21.49 -11.62 2.79
N ASN A 44 20.72 -10.64 3.30
CA ASN A 44 21.05 -9.23 3.33
C ASN A 44 21.50 -8.66 1.97
N LYS A 45 21.00 -9.26 0.86
CA LYS A 45 21.29 -8.83 -0.51
C LYS A 45 20.10 -8.10 -1.09
N THR A 46 20.39 -7.02 -1.82
CA THR A 46 19.40 -6.33 -2.64
C THR A 46 19.53 -6.74 -4.09
N THR A 47 18.43 -7.08 -4.75
CA THR A 47 18.36 -7.41 -6.18
C THR A 47 17.28 -6.61 -6.88
N ILE A 48 17.42 -6.39 -8.18
CA ILE A 48 16.35 -5.81 -9.00
C ILE A 48 15.27 -6.88 -9.17
N PHE A 49 14.07 -6.59 -8.69
CA PHE A 49 12.92 -7.47 -8.85
C PHE A 49 12.26 -7.25 -10.20
N LEU A 50 11.99 -5.99 -10.54
CA LEU A 50 11.41 -5.55 -11.81
C LEU A 50 12.05 -4.23 -12.23
N ASP A 51 12.47 -4.13 -13.49
CA ASP A 51 12.97 -2.89 -14.08
C ASP A 51 11.92 -2.29 -15.03
N ASN A 52 12.01 -0.98 -15.31
CA ASN A 52 11.08 -0.26 -16.18
C ASN A 52 9.60 -0.40 -15.78
N LEU A 53 9.27 -0.04 -14.53
CA LEU A 53 7.89 -0.07 -13.99
C LEU A 53 6.85 0.54 -14.94
N ASN A 54 7.19 1.67 -15.56
CA ASN A 54 6.40 2.25 -16.64
C ASN A 54 7.27 2.86 -17.75
N GLU A 55 6.77 2.79 -18.98
CA GLU A 55 7.48 3.25 -20.18
C GLU A 55 7.76 4.76 -20.21
N HIS A 56 7.10 5.54 -19.37
CA HIS A 56 7.22 7.00 -19.34
C HIS A 56 8.01 7.50 -18.13
N SER A 57 8.63 6.59 -17.36
CA SER A 57 9.34 6.88 -16.12
C SER A 57 8.57 7.83 -15.18
N GLU A 58 7.26 7.63 -15.09
CA GLU A 58 6.39 8.37 -14.19
C GLU A 58 6.69 8.02 -12.74
N ARG A 59 6.66 9.01 -11.86
CA ARG A 59 6.82 8.81 -10.42
C ARG A 59 5.64 7.98 -9.88
N VAL A 60 5.94 7.01 -9.03
CA VAL A 60 4.93 6.31 -8.23
C VAL A 60 4.39 7.28 -7.19
N GLU A 61 3.07 7.43 -7.11
CA GLU A 61 2.37 8.31 -6.18
C GLU A 61 1.67 7.53 -5.06
N GLY A 62 1.48 6.22 -5.23
CA GLY A 62 0.89 5.36 -4.21
C GLY A 62 1.00 3.88 -4.56
N ILE A 63 1.00 3.04 -3.54
CA ILE A 63 0.90 1.59 -3.69
C ILE A 63 -0.15 1.00 -2.76
N ALA A 64 -0.77 -0.10 -3.15
CA ALA A 64 -1.57 -0.96 -2.27
C ALA A 64 -1.23 -2.43 -2.59
N PHE A 65 -1.44 -3.36 -1.65
CA PHE A 65 -1.04 -4.76 -1.82
C PHE A 65 -2.11 -5.69 -1.27
N ASP A 66 -2.61 -6.63 -2.09
CA ASP A 66 -3.64 -7.61 -1.70
C ASP A 66 -3.10 -9.00 -1.35
N GLY A 67 -1.78 -9.15 -1.24
CA GLY A 67 -1.12 -10.44 -1.06
C GLY A 67 -0.66 -11.09 -2.37
N ILE A 68 -1.22 -10.69 -3.52
CA ILE A 68 -0.90 -11.27 -4.83
C ILE A 68 -0.40 -10.17 -5.79
N PHE A 69 -1.08 -9.04 -5.81
CA PHE A 69 -0.85 -7.91 -6.68
C PHE A 69 -0.44 -6.68 -5.88
N ILE A 70 0.62 -6.04 -6.34
CA ILE A 70 0.95 -4.66 -5.98
C ILE A 70 0.16 -3.77 -6.95
N TYR A 71 -0.78 -3.01 -6.43
CA TYR A 71 -1.45 -1.93 -7.14
C TYR A 71 -0.56 -0.71 -7.09
N ILE A 72 -0.26 -0.12 -8.24
CA ILE A 72 0.64 1.01 -8.37
C ILE A 72 -0.11 2.12 -9.08
N ILE A 73 -0.15 3.29 -8.45
CA ILE A 73 -0.71 4.50 -9.04
C ILE A 73 0.40 5.53 -9.29
N THR A 74 0.38 6.12 -10.47
CA THR A 74 1.20 7.27 -10.87
C THR A 74 0.29 8.48 -11.08
N PHE A 75 0.85 9.59 -11.54
CA PHE A 75 0.05 10.78 -11.91
C PHE A 75 -0.85 10.59 -13.14
N LYS A 76 -0.75 9.46 -13.86
CA LYS A 76 -1.51 9.19 -15.10
C LYS A 76 -2.06 7.78 -15.22
N ARG A 77 -1.52 6.83 -14.46
CA ARG A 77 -1.77 5.40 -14.66
C ARG A 77 -2.06 4.71 -13.35
N PHE A 78 -2.95 3.73 -13.42
CA PHE A 78 -3.21 2.80 -12.34
C PHE A 78 -3.10 1.39 -12.92
N TYR A 79 -2.28 0.53 -12.31
CA TYR A 79 -2.01 -0.82 -12.83
C TYR A 79 -1.54 -1.74 -11.71
N THR A 80 -1.45 -3.03 -12.01
CA THR A 80 -0.94 -4.04 -11.07
C THR A 80 0.40 -4.61 -11.50
N VAL A 81 1.16 -5.12 -10.52
CA VAL A 81 2.31 -5.99 -10.73
C VAL A 81 2.10 -7.23 -9.86
N HIS A 82 2.16 -8.42 -10.46
CA HIS A 82 2.05 -9.67 -9.72
C HIS A 82 3.34 -9.95 -8.95
N ILE A 83 3.23 -10.22 -7.64
CA ILE A 83 4.37 -10.33 -6.72
C ILE A 83 5.28 -11.54 -7.00
N ASN A 84 4.72 -12.67 -7.43
CA ASN A 84 5.51 -13.87 -7.75
C ASN A 84 6.01 -13.90 -9.20
N THR A 85 5.16 -13.57 -10.16
CA THR A 85 5.48 -13.72 -11.59
C THR A 85 6.14 -12.50 -12.21
N LYS A 86 6.17 -11.36 -11.51
CA LYS A 86 6.66 -10.06 -12.00
C LYS A 86 5.86 -9.50 -13.18
N LEU A 87 4.76 -10.14 -13.55
CA LEU A 87 3.95 -9.73 -14.68
C LEU A 87 3.22 -8.43 -14.34
N LYS A 88 3.40 -7.43 -15.20
CA LYS A 88 2.62 -6.20 -15.17
C LYS A 88 1.23 -6.49 -15.73
N GLY A 89 0.21 -6.19 -14.94
CA GLY A 89 -1.18 -6.30 -15.34
C GLY A 89 -1.60 -5.22 -16.34
N LYS A 90 -2.86 -5.29 -16.76
CA LYS A 90 -3.49 -4.24 -17.58
C LYS A 90 -3.62 -2.95 -16.80
N TYR A 91 -3.78 -1.84 -17.53
CA TYR A 91 -4.20 -0.59 -16.92
C TYR A 91 -5.64 -0.72 -16.38
N LEU A 92 -5.82 -0.27 -15.15
CA LEU A 92 -7.08 -0.19 -14.44
C LEU A 92 -7.72 1.18 -14.67
N GLU A 93 -9.00 1.33 -14.31
CA GLU A 93 -9.66 2.64 -14.32
C GLU A 93 -8.88 3.63 -13.43
N TYR A 94 -8.62 4.83 -13.94
CA TYR A 94 -7.93 5.88 -13.19
C TYR A 94 -8.92 6.66 -12.33
N PRO A 95 -8.58 7.08 -11.09
CA PRO A 95 -9.50 7.82 -10.24
C PRO A 95 -9.93 9.14 -10.88
N PRO A 96 -11.19 9.58 -10.69
CA PRO A 96 -11.70 10.84 -11.23
C PRO A 96 -11.20 12.03 -10.40
N ILE A 97 -9.88 12.23 -10.40
CA ILE A 97 -9.19 13.35 -9.76
C ILE A 97 -8.45 14.16 -10.81
N GLU A 98 -8.45 15.48 -10.66
CA GLU A 98 -7.79 16.37 -11.62
C GLU A 98 -6.28 16.44 -11.39
N ASN A 99 -5.83 16.25 -10.14
CA ASN A 99 -4.43 16.37 -9.77
C ASN A 99 -4.04 15.38 -8.68
N MET A 100 -3.31 14.33 -9.08
CA MET A 100 -2.72 13.31 -8.19
C MET A 100 -1.44 13.77 -7.48
N ARG A 101 -1.04 15.04 -7.61
CA ARG A 101 0.25 15.48 -7.05
C ARG A 101 0.20 15.57 -5.53
N CYS A 102 1.10 14.81 -4.92
CA CYS A 102 1.54 14.91 -3.53
C CYS A 102 0.43 14.75 -2.49
N GLY A 103 0.44 13.59 -1.83
CA GLY A 103 -0.16 13.47 -0.50
C GLY A 103 -1.32 12.50 -0.37
N TYR A 104 -1.77 11.89 -1.47
CA TYR A 104 -2.75 10.82 -1.39
C TYR A 104 -2.14 9.55 -0.80
N ALA A 105 -2.86 8.93 0.12
CA ALA A 105 -2.58 7.58 0.59
C ALA A 105 -3.44 6.59 -0.21
N LEU A 106 -2.78 5.61 -0.84
CA LEU A 106 -3.44 4.49 -1.50
C LEU A 106 -3.39 3.29 -0.56
N ILE A 107 -4.55 2.74 -0.17
CA ILE A 107 -4.63 1.72 0.88
C ILE A 107 -5.65 0.67 0.52
N ILE A 108 -5.35 -0.59 0.82
CA ILE A 108 -6.32 -1.67 0.69
C ILE A 108 -7.15 -1.81 1.96
N GLY A 109 -8.43 -2.10 1.82
CA GLY A 109 -9.32 -2.36 2.96
C GLY A 109 -10.54 -3.16 2.53
N THR A 110 -11.55 -3.17 3.39
CA THR A 110 -12.84 -3.83 3.14
C THR A 110 -13.96 -2.82 3.17
N ASP A 111 -14.90 -2.92 2.23
CA ASP A 111 -16.12 -2.12 2.26
C ASP A 111 -17.18 -2.72 3.21
N ASN A 112 -18.35 -2.08 3.29
CA ASN A 112 -19.45 -2.53 4.14
C ASN A 112 -20.02 -3.92 3.77
N ASN A 113 -19.71 -4.41 2.57
CA ASN A 113 -20.11 -5.75 2.09
C ASN A 113 -19.01 -6.79 2.32
N ALA A 114 -17.95 -6.43 3.05
CA ALA A 114 -16.73 -7.22 3.22
C ALA A 114 -15.99 -7.52 1.90
N ASP A 115 -16.25 -6.76 0.84
CA ASP A 115 -15.46 -6.85 -0.39
C ASP A 115 -14.15 -6.08 -0.24
N THR A 116 -13.06 -6.65 -0.76
CA THR A 116 -11.76 -5.96 -0.83
C THR A 116 -11.85 -4.76 -1.78
N VAL A 117 -11.48 -3.60 -1.29
CA VAL A 117 -11.47 -2.32 -2.02
C VAL A 117 -10.16 -1.58 -1.80
N ILE A 118 -9.84 -0.66 -2.70
CA ILE A 118 -8.67 0.22 -2.56
C ILE A 118 -9.14 1.65 -2.33
N TYR A 119 -8.84 2.20 -1.17
CA TYR A 119 -9.08 3.59 -0.83
C TYR A 119 -7.98 4.48 -1.36
N LEU A 120 -8.37 5.64 -1.87
CA LEU A 120 -7.50 6.76 -2.18
C LEU A 120 -7.94 7.94 -1.32
N ILE A 121 -7.14 8.20 -0.28
CA ILE A 121 -7.45 9.19 0.76
C ILE A 121 -6.50 10.36 0.59
N GLY A 122 -7.05 11.55 0.41
CA GLY A 122 -6.31 12.74 0.02
C GLY A 122 -6.79 14.01 0.68
N SER A 123 -6.23 15.12 0.21
CA SER A 123 -6.70 16.46 0.53
C SER A 123 -8.07 16.70 -0.13
N GLY A 124 -8.99 17.30 0.61
CA GLY A 124 -10.29 17.73 0.11
C GLY A 124 -11.49 17.08 0.81
N LEU A 125 -12.66 17.31 0.22
CA LEU A 125 -13.95 16.87 0.74
C LEU A 125 -14.30 15.43 0.34
N ASN A 126 -13.65 14.88 -0.67
CA ASN A 126 -13.99 13.58 -1.25
C ASN A 126 -12.86 12.59 -1.05
N HIS A 127 -13.20 11.42 -0.54
CA HIS A 127 -12.35 10.23 -0.64
C HIS A 127 -12.85 9.36 -1.77
N TYR A 128 -11.96 8.57 -2.34
CA TYR A 128 -12.31 7.63 -3.40
C TYR A 128 -12.07 6.21 -2.92
N TYR A 129 -12.88 5.29 -3.39
CA TYR A 129 -12.62 3.87 -3.23
C TYR A 129 -12.84 3.16 -4.56
N TYR A 130 -11.97 2.20 -4.82
CA TYR A 130 -11.93 1.42 -6.04
C TYR A 130 -12.41 0.01 -5.75
N LYS A 131 -13.43 -0.43 -6.48
CA LYS A 131 -13.90 -1.81 -6.43
C LYS A 131 -13.16 -2.65 -7.45
N ILE A 132 -12.31 -3.54 -6.97
CA ILE A 132 -11.38 -4.34 -7.79
C ILE A 132 -12.13 -5.20 -8.82
N LYS A 133 -13.19 -5.90 -8.39
CA LYS A 133 -14.01 -6.77 -9.25
C LYS A 133 -14.73 -6.02 -10.37
N GLU A 134 -15.10 -4.77 -10.11
CA GLU A 134 -15.85 -3.92 -11.05
C GLU A 134 -14.93 -3.08 -11.94
N ASN A 135 -13.63 -3.00 -11.60
CA ASN A 135 -12.67 -2.10 -12.21
C ASN A 135 -13.17 -0.65 -12.27
N LYS A 136 -13.68 -0.12 -11.15
CA LYS A 136 -14.34 1.18 -11.10
C LYS A 136 -14.08 1.95 -9.81
N TRP A 137 -13.94 3.27 -9.93
CA TRP A 137 -13.85 4.18 -8.80
C TRP A 137 -15.22 4.74 -8.40
N TYR A 138 -15.37 4.91 -7.09
CA TYR A 138 -16.52 5.51 -6.44
C TYR A 138 -16.06 6.62 -5.51
N THR A 139 -16.92 7.63 -5.35
CA THR A 139 -16.66 8.78 -4.49
C THR A 139 -17.45 8.65 -3.20
N GLN A 140 -16.84 9.00 -2.09
CA GLN A 140 -17.48 9.11 -0.79
C GLN A 140 -17.10 10.46 -0.18
N LEU A 141 -18.10 11.18 0.33
CA LEU A 141 -17.85 12.40 1.08
C LEU A 141 -17.05 12.05 2.35
N SER A 142 -15.94 12.73 2.56
CA SER A 142 -15.14 12.59 3.76
C SER A 142 -15.93 13.05 4.97
N LYS A 143 -15.98 12.21 6.01
CA LYS A 143 -16.53 12.59 7.32
C LYS A 143 -15.67 13.64 8.03
N ARG A 144 -14.41 13.79 7.62
CA ARG A 144 -13.43 14.72 8.19
C ARG A 144 -12.66 15.34 7.02
N PRO A 145 -13.11 16.50 6.50
CA PRO A 145 -12.38 17.23 5.48
C PRO A 145 -10.91 17.36 5.88
N ASN A 146 -10.00 16.93 5.01
CA ASN A 146 -8.57 16.97 5.28
C ASN A 146 -7.96 18.08 4.44
N GLU A 147 -7.40 19.09 5.11
CA GLU A 147 -6.77 20.25 4.43
C GLU A 147 -5.27 20.05 4.18
N TYR A 148 -4.68 18.95 4.66
CA TYR A 148 -3.24 18.73 4.61
C TYR A 148 -2.81 17.87 3.41
N CYS A 149 -1.53 18.00 3.03
CA CYS A 149 -0.84 17.10 2.11
C CYS A 149 -0.01 16.08 2.91
N PHE A 150 0.33 14.94 2.30
CA PHE A 150 1.13 13.85 2.89
C PHE A 150 0.41 13.09 4.00
N HIS A 151 -0.63 12.34 3.62
CA HIS A 151 -1.33 11.49 4.56
C HIS A 151 -0.58 10.18 4.80
N GLY A 152 -0.44 9.81 6.07
CA GLY A 152 -0.31 8.42 6.47
C GLY A 152 -1.69 7.87 6.74
N CYS A 153 -1.99 6.68 6.24
CA CYS A 153 -3.15 5.94 6.69
C CYS A 153 -2.74 4.47 6.81
N GLY A 154 -3.34 3.79 7.77
CA GLY A 154 -3.07 2.40 8.10
C GLY A 154 -4.38 1.66 8.22
N VAL A 155 -4.32 0.36 7.96
CA VAL A 155 -5.41 -0.56 8.26
C VAL A 155 -5.21 -1.03 9.69
N GLU A 156 -6.18 -0.77 10.54
CA GLU A 156 -6.22 -1.35 11.88
C GLU A 156 -6.88 -2.72 11.78
N TYR A 157 -6.20 -3.74 12.26
CA TYR A 157 -6.80 -5.05 12.51
C TYR A 157 -7.14 -5.10 14.00
N GLU A 158 -8.44 -5.20 14.33
CA GLU A 158 -8.82 -5.60 15.67
C GLU A 158 -8.36 -7.06 15.86
N GLU A 159 -7.47 -7.30 16.82
CA GLU A 159 -7.20 -8.65 17.27
C GLU A 159 -8.51 -9.22 17.81
N SER A 160 -9.05 -10.24 17.15
CA SER A 160 -10.16 -11.00 17.71
C SER A 160 -9.71 -11.51 19.08
N GLU A 161 -10.33 -11.00 20.15
CA GLU A 161 -10.18 -11.57 21.47
C GLU A 161 -10.46 -13.07 21.33
N LYS A 162 -9.44 -13.90 21.52
CA LYS A 162 -9.66 -15.32 21.72
C LYS A 162 -10.60 -15.42 22.91
N GLN A 163 -11.86 -15.74 22.65
CA GLN A 163 -12.77 -16.32 23.63
C GLN A 163 -12.21 -17.70 24.01
N GLY A 164 -11.08 -17.70 24.73
CA GLY A 164 -10.56 -18.83 25.46
C GLY A 164 -11.34 -18.89 26.77
N GLY A 165 -12.34 -19.76 26.81
CA GLY A 165 -13.10 -20.04 28.02
C GLY A 165 -12.17 -20.39 29.17
N PHE A 166 -12.30 -19.64 30.26
CA PHE A 166 -11.97 -20.17 31.56
C PHE A 166 -13.18 -20.96 32.03
N ASP A 167 -13.10 -22.28 31.85
CA ASP A 167 -13.93 -23.24 32.58
C ASP A 167 -13.88 -22.88 34.07
N LYS A 168 -15.05 -22.53 34.60
CA LYS A 168 -15.29 -22.54 36.04
C LYS A 168 -15.33 -24.00 36.49
N GLY A 169 -14.16 -24.57 36.73
CA GLY A 169 -13.99 -25.77 37.53
C GLY A 169 -13.33 -25.38 38.85
N ASP A 170 -14.09 -25.46 39.95
CA ASP A 170 -13.77 -26.30 41.12
C ASP A 170 -12.26 -26.62 41.32
N ILE A 171 -11.58 -26.41 42.45
CA ILE A 171 -11.97 -26.49 43.87
C ILE A 171 -10.67 -26.37 44.74
N ILE A 172 -10.76 -25.77 45.96
CA ILE A 172 -10.00 -26.00 47.23
C ILE A 172 -8.47 -25.61 47.17
N GLU A 173 -7.78 -24.91 48.11
CA GLU A 173 -7.69 -25.01 49.58
C GLU A 173 -7.26 -23.71 50.28
N SER A 174 -7.91 -23.49 51.42
CA SER A 174 -7.50 -22.66 52.55
C SER A 174 -6.25 -23.20 53.23
N PHE A 175 -5.21 -22.39 53.44
CA PHE A 175 -4.29 -22.50 54.59
C PHE A 175 -3.46 -21.22 54.73
N LEU A 176 -3.67 -20.45 55.79
CA LEU A 176 -2.66 -19.64 56.48
C LEU A 176 -3.07 -19.54 57.97
N PRO A 177 -2.08 -19.44 58.89
CA PRO A 177 -2.08 -20.04 60.24
C PRO A 177 -3.06 -19.43 61.26
#